data_AF-A0A1U8IE15-F1
#
_entry.id   AF-A0A1U8IE15-F1
#
_cell.length_a   1.000
_cell.length_b   1.000
_cell.length_c   1.000
_cell.angle_alpha   90.00
_cell.angle_beta   90.00
_cell.angle_gamma   90.00
#
_symmetry.space_group_name_H-M   'P 1'
#
loop_
_entity.id
_entity.type
_entity.pdbx_description
1 polymer ?
#
loop_
_entity_poly.entity_id
_entity_poly.type
_entity_poly.pdbx_seq_one_letter_code
_entity_poly.pdbx_strand_id
1 'polypeptide(L)'
;MDDEVQKIGVCGMGGVGKTSIMKVINNQILKETWNFNSVIWITVSKEMSTAKLQKDIASKIGVTFSGDEDEIKKAGMLFETLSRKSRFLMILDDLWDKIFLDKVGIPEPSAGSKIVLTTRSFDVCQQVGCCRVVKINPLAEKEA
;
A
#
# COMPACT_ATOMS: atom_id res chain seq x y z
N MET A 1 0.95 17.38 0.21
CA MET A 1 1.94 16.30 0.43
C MET A 1 3.18 16.66 -0.37
N ASP A 2 4.37 16.32 0.12
CA ASP A 2 5.60 16.47 -0.65
C ASP A 2 5.53 15.58 -1.92
N ASP A 3 5.58 16.19 -3.09
CA ASP A 3 5.44 15.49 -4.38
C ASP A 3 6.67 14.65 -4.72
N GLU A 4 7.81 14.87 -4.04
CA GLU A 4 9.02 14.06 -4.18
C GLU A 4 8.91 12.70 -3.47
N VAL A 5 8.07 12.60 -2.44
CA VAL A 5 7.98 11.38 -1.61
C VAL A 5 6.89 10.44 -2.14
N GLN A 6 7.29 9.44 -2.93
CA GLN A 6 6.34 8.54 -3.59
C GLN A 6 6.06 7.23 -2.82
N LYS A 7 7.05 6.73 -2.05
CA LYS A 7 6.91 5.54 -1.20
C LYS A 7 7.17 5.87 0.27
N ILE A 8 6.21 5.57 1.14
CA ILE A 8 6.28 5.87 2.58
C ILE A 8 6.10 4.59 3.39
N GLY A 9 7.04 4.30 4.26
CA GLY A 9 6.93 3.24 5.26
C GLY A 9 6.48 3.78 6.60
N VAL A 10 5.50 3.14 7.24
CA VAL A 10 5.09 3.42 8.62
C VAL A 10 5.44 2.18 9.44
N CYS A 11 6.48 2.27 10.27
CA CYS A 11 6.99 1.12 11.02
C CYS A 11 6.93 1.31 12.53
N GLY A 12 6.91 0.21 13.29
CA GLY A 12 6.85 0.25 14.75
C GLY A 12 6.35 -1.06 15.35
N MET A 13 6.47 -1.21 16.66
CA MET A 13 6.07 -2.44 17.38
C MET A 13 4.60 -2.81 17.13
N GLY A 14 4.23 -4.08 17.34
CA GLY A 14 2.83 -4.50 17.35
C GLY A 14 2.02 -3.69 18.38
N GLY A 15 0.76 -3.38 18.08
CA GLY A 15 -0.15 -2.69 19.01
C GLY A 15 0.02 -1.17 19.12
N VAL A 16 1.07 -0.56 18.55
CA VAL A 16 1.34 0.90 18.68
C VAL A 16 0.41 1.81 17.86
N GLY A 17 -0.65 1.28 17.25
CA GLY A 17 -1.66 2.08 16.54
C GLY A 17 -1.37 2.46 15.08
N LYS A 18 -0.37 1.86 14.41
CA LYS A 18 -0.03 2.14 12.99
C LYS A 18 -1.25 2.08 12.06
N THR A 19 -1.98 0.96 12.09
CA THR A 19 -3.19 0.76 11.29
C THR A 19 -4.29 1.75 11.66
N SER A 20 -4.43 2.10 12.94
CA SER A 20 -5.40 3.09 13.40
C SER A 20 -5.11 4.48 12.84
N ILE A 21 -3.84 4.91 12.88
CA ILE A 21 -3.39 6.17 12.27
C ILE A 21 -3.68 6.16 10.77
N MET A 22 -3.34 5.08 10.07
CA MET A 22 -3.61 4.98 8.64
C MET A 22 -5.10 5.00 8.31
N LYS A 23 -5.96 4.42 9.14
CA LYS A 23 -7.43 4.50 8.97
C LYS A 23 -7.93 5.94 9.10
N VAL A 24 -7.43 6.69 10.08
CA VAL A 24 -7.78 8.12 10.25
C VAL A 24 -7.35 8.91 9.01
N ILE A 25 -6.12 8.72 8.55
CA ILE A 25 -5.58 9.37 7.33
C ILE A 25 -6.42 9.00 6.11
N ASN A 26 -6.72 7.72 5.90
CA ASN A 26 -7.56 7.26 4.80
C ASN A 26 -8.93 7.94 4.81
N ASN A 27 -9.58 8.02 5.98
CA ASN A 27 -10.89 8.68 6.11
C ASN A 27 -10.83 10.19 5.87
N GLN A 28 -9.73 10.85 6.22
CA GLN A 28 -9.50 12.26 5.88
C GLN A 28 -9.31 12.45 4.38
N ILE A 29 -8.48 11.62 3.74
CA ILE A 29 -8.22 11.67 2.30
C ILE A 29 -9.51 11.42 1.50
N LEU A 30 -10.35 10.47 1.93
CA LEU A 30 -11.64 10.22 1.27
C LEU A 30 -12.62 11.40 1.36
N LYS A 31 -12.46 12.30 2.34
CA LYS A 31 -13.23 13.56 2.44
C LYS A 31 -12.62 14.67 1.59
N GLU A 32 -11.31 14.62 1.35
CA GLU A 32 -10.57 15.59 0.54
C GLU A 32 -10.50 15.12 -0.93
N THR A 33 -11.44 15.57 -1.75
CA THR A 33 -11.59 15.12 -3.15
C THR A 33 -10.50 15.56 -4.13
N TRP A 34 -9.53 16.39 -3.71
CA TRP A 34 -8.60 17.05 -4.64
C TRP A 34 -7.22 16.38 -4.75
N ASN A 35 -6.86 15.49 -3.83
CA ASN A 35 -5.49 14.97 -3.74
C ASN A 35 -5.26 13.68 -4.53
N PHE A 36 -6.21 12.74 -4.52
CA PHE A 36 -6.10 11.44 -5.20
C PHE A 36 -7.41 11.08 -5.89
N ASN A 37 -7.33 10.53 -7.10
CA ASN A 37 -8.50 10.06 -7.86
C ASN A 37 -8.97 8.67 -7.41
N SER A 38 -8.11 7.93 -6.70
CA SER A 38 -8.41 6.57 -6.23
C SER A 38 -7.59 6.28 -4.98
N VAL A 39 -8.24 5.72 -3.96
CA VAL A 39 -7.59 5.20 -2.75
C VAL A 39 -7.83 3.70 -2.67
N ILE A 40 -6.74 2.93 -2.61
CA ILE A 40 -6.74 1.47 -2.67
C ILE A 40 -6.14 0.95 -1.37
N TRP A 41 -6.98 0.46 -0.46
CA TRP A 41 -6.55 -0.16 0.78
C TRP A 41 -6.52 -1.68 0.66
N ILE A 42 -5.35 -2.27 0.91
CA ILE A 42 -5.13 -3.71 0.97
C ILE A 42 -4.52 -4.05 2.33
N THR A 43 -5.12 -4.99 3.05
CA THR A 43 -4.51 -5.56 4.25
C THR A 43 -3.76 -6.82 3.85
N VAL A 44 -2.45 -6.82 4.07
CA VAL A 44 -1.57 -7.95 3.76
C VAL A 44 -1.44 -8.82 4.99
N SER A 45 -1.88 -10.08 4.90
CA SER A 45 -1.66 -11.03 5.97
C SER A 45 -0.32 -11.74 5.82
N LYS A 46 0.20 -12.30 6.92
CA LYS A 46 1.44 -13.09 6.92
C LYS A 46 1.43 -14.25 5.91
N GLU A 47 0.26 -14.82 5.66
CA GLU A 47 0.05 -15.98 4.77
C GLU A 47 -0.41 -15.57 3.35
N MET A 48 -0.28 -14.28 3.02
CA MET A 48 -0.72 -13.76 1.74
C MET A 48 0.26 -14.13 0.64
N SER A 49 -0.21 -14.92 -0.33
CA SER A 49 0.54 -15.22 -1.56
C SER A 49 0.36 -14.11 -2.60
N THR A 50 1.27 -14.04 -3.59
CA THR A 50 1.17 -13.12 -4.73
C THR A 50 -0.19 -13.23 -5.42
N ALA A 51 -0.64 -14.45 -5.75
CA ALA A 51 -1.96 -14.66 -6.36
C ALA A 51 -3.14 -14.10 -5.53
N LYS A 52 -3.10 -14.23 -4.19
CA LYS A 52 -4.15 -13.67 -3.32
C LYS A 52 -4.09 -12.14 -3.34
N LEU A 53 -2.90 -11.57 -3.21
CA LEU A 53 -2.69 -10.12 -3.27
C LEU A 53 -3.15 -9.53 -4.60
N GLN A 54 -2.83 -10.17 -5.72
CA GLN A 54 -3.31 -9.80 -7.05
C GLN A 54 -4.83 -9.78 -7.12
N LYS A 55 -5.49 -10.81 -6.57
CA LYS A 55 -6.96 -10.90 -6.53
C LYS A 55 -7.58 -9.80 -5.67
N ASP A 56 -7.01 -9.52 -4.52
CA ASP A 56 -7.49 -8.47 -3.62
C ASP A 56 -7.37 -7.10 -4.29
N ILE A 57 -6.23 -6.80 -4.92
CA ILE A 57 -6.04 -5.57 -5.69
C ILE A 57 -7.05 -5.49 -6.85
N ALA A 58 -7.18 -6.57 -7.64
CA ALA A 58 -8.10 -6.64 -8.77
C ALA A 58 -9.53 -6.26 -8.35
N SER A 59 -10.00 -6.81 -7.23
CA SER A 59 -11.31 -6.51 -6.67
C SER A 59 -11.50 -5.03 -6.31
N LYS A 60 -10.45 -4.36 -5.83
CA LYS A 60 -10.50 -2.94 -5.46
C LYS A 60 -10.46 -2.00 -6.66
N ILE A 61 -9.86 -2.42 -7.77
CA ILE A 61 -9.70 -1.59 -8.96
C ILE A 61 -10.67 -1.94 -10.10
N GLY A 62 -11.54 -2.93 -9.89
CA GLY A 62 -12.56 -3.34 -10.87
C GLY A 62 -12.01 -4.22 -12.00
N VAL A 63 -10.92 -4.96 -11.77
CA VAL A 63 -10.37 -5.94 -12.71
C VAL A 63 -10.92 -7.32 -12.36
N THR A 64 -11.38 -8.04 -13.37
CA THR A 64 -11.82 -9.44 -13.25
C THR A 64 -10.84 -10.34 -13.99
N PHE A 65 -10.38 -11.38 -13.33
CA PHE A 65 -9.60 -12.46 -13.95
C PHE A 65 -10.57 -13.56 -14.43
N SER A 66 -10.34 -14.13 -15.62
CA SER A 66 -11.11 -15.27 -16.13
C SER A 66 -10.84 -16.58 -15.39
N GLY A 67 -9.77 -16.66 -14.60
CA GLY A 67 -9.44 -17.76 -13.69
C GLY A 67 -8.37 -18.71 -14.23
N ASP A 68 -8.13 -18.69 -15.53
CA ASP A 68 -7.09 -19.44 -16.24
C ASP A 68 -5.76 -18.66 -16.36
N GLU A 69 -5.73 -17.38 -16.01
CA GLU A 69 -4.51 -16.58 -16.09
C GLU A 69 -3.49 -16.98 -15.02
N ASP A 70 -2.23 -17.10 -15.44
CA ASP A 70 -1.10 -17.22 -14.54
C ASP A 70 -0.81 -15.88 -13.80
N GLU A 71 0.11 -15.93 -12.84
CA GLU A 71 0.49 -14.74 -12.05
C GLU A 71 1.10 -13.62 -12.92
N ILE A 72 1.77 -13.94 -14.03
CA ILE A 72 2.42 -12.96 -14.91
C ILE A 72 1.36 -12.18 -15.67
N LYS A 73 0.38 -12.86 -16.26
CA LYS A 73 -0.72 -12.25 -16.98
C LYS A 73 -1.58 -11.40 -16.04
N LYS A 74 -1.86 -11.90 -14.82
CA LYS A 74 -2.52 -11.12 -13.76
C LYS A 74 -1.75 -9.85 -13.41
N ALA A 75 -0.43 -9.94 -13.22
CA ALA A 75 0.41 -8.78 -12.94
C ALA A 75 0.33 -7.75 -14.07
N GLY A 76 0.39 -8.18 -15.33
CA GLY A 76 0.25 -7.30 -16.49
C GLY A 76 -1.08 -6.53 -16.52
N MET A 77 -2.19 -7.23 -16.26
CA MET A 77 -3.53 -6.60 -16.23
C MET A 77 -3.66 -5.57 -15.10
N LEU A 78 -3.12 -5.89 -13.92
CA LEU A 78 -3.09 -4.95 -12.79
C LEU A 78 -2.22 -3.74 -13.10
N PHE A 79 -1.04 -3.96 -13.66
CA PHE A 79 -0.10 -2.91 -14.01
C PHE A 79 -0.71 -1.94 -15.02
N GLU A 80 -1.32 -2.45 -16.08
CA GLU A 80 -1.97 -1.64 -17.11
C GLU A 80 -3.10 -0.80 -16.52
N THR A 81 -3.94 -1.40 -15.67
CA THR A 81 -5.08 -0.71 -15.05
C THR A 81 -4.63 0.35 -14.05
N LEU A 82 -3.66 0.04 -13.18
CA LEU A 82 -3.11 0.99 -12.22
C LEU A 82 -2.36 2.13 -12.91
N SER A 83 -1.62 1.85 -13.99
CA SER A 83 -0.89 2.87 -14.75
C SER A 83 -1.82 3.87 -15.44
N ARG A 84 -3.03 3.46 -15.81
CA ARG A 84 -4.07 4.35 -16.35
C ARG A 84 -4.73 5.23 -15.29
N LYS A 85 -4.64 4.86 -14.00
CA LYS A 85 -5.15 5.69 -12.90
C LYS A 85 -4.15 6.80 -12.61
N SER A 86 -4.51 8.03 -12.98
CA SER A 86 -3.75 9.20 -12.54
C SER A 86 -3.95 9.41 -11.03
N ARG A 87 -2.86 9.73 -10.32
CA ARG A 87 -2.88 10.13 -8.89
C ARG A 87 -3.62 9.15 -7.97
N PHE A 88 -3.12 7.92 -7.84
CA PHE A 88 -3.68 6.95 -6.89
C PHE A 88 -2.89 6.93 -5.58
N LEU A 89 -3.57 6.60 -4.47
CA LEU A 89 -2.94 6.23 -3.21
C LEU A 89 -3.17 4.75 -2.95
N MET A 90 -2.10 3.97 -2.84
CA MET A 90 -2.16 2.57 -2.42
C MET A 90 -1.66 2.43 -0.98
N ILE A 91 -2.48 1.84 -0.12
CA ILE A 91 -2.15 1.54 1.28
C ILE A 91 -2.02 0.02 1.42
N LEU A 92 -0.82 -0.44 1.76
CA LEU A 92 -0.50 -1.84 2.05
C LEU A 92 -0.32 -2.01 3.56
N ASP A 93 -1.40 -2.38 4.22
CA ASP A 93 -1.47 -2.45 5.69
C ASP A 93 -1.00 -3.81 6.22
N ASP A 94 -0.24 -3.78 7.30
CA ASP A 94 0.35 -4.91 8.04
C ASP A 94 1.29 -5.79 7.20
N LEU A 95 2.16 -5.18 6.40
CA LEU A 95 3.12 -5.90 5.57
C LEU A 95 4.17 -6.64 6.42
N TRP A 96 4.23 -7.97 6.29
CA TRP A 96 5.12 -8.84 7.06
C TRP A 96 6.50 -9.03 6.42
N ASP A 97 6.55 -9.17 5.10
CA ASP A 97 7.76 -9.50 4.34
C ASP A 97 7.91 -8.61 3.09
N LYS A 98 9.08 -8.69 2.45
CA LYS A 98 9.33 -8.00 1.18
C LYS A 98 8.29 -8.36 0.14
N ILE A 99 7.81 -7.35 -0.57
CA ILE A 99 7.04 -7.51 -1.81
C ILE A 99 7.85 -6.99 -2.99
N PHE A 100 7.61 -7.61 -4.14
CA PHE A 100 8.12 -7.18 -5.43
C PHE A 100 6.94 -6.57 -6.19
N LEU A 101 6.89 -5.24 -6.28
CA LEU A 101 5.76 -4.50 -6.86
C LEU A 101 5.49 -4.95 -8.31
N ASP A 102 6.55 -5.16 -9.08
CA ASP A 102 6.52 -5.69 -10.45
C ASP A 102 5.87 -7.08 -10.54
N LYS A 103 6.21 -8.00 -9.64
CA LYS A 103 5.59 -9.34 -9.60
C LYS A 103 4.11 -9.30 -9.27
N VAL A 104 3.70 -8.35 -8.45
CA VAL A 104 2.28 -8.15 -8.12
C VAL A 104 1.56 -7.42 -9.25
N GLY A 105 2.26 -6.63 -10.05
CA GLY A 105 1.64 -5.75 -11.06
C GLY A 105 1.32 -4.36 -10.53
N ILE A 106 1.98 -3.91 -9.46
CA ILE A 106 1.87 -2.55 -8.95
C ILE A 106 2.95 -1.70 -9.65
N PRO A 107 2.60 -0.64 -10.39
CA PRO A 107 3.60 0.23 -11.00
C PRO A 107 4.34 1.02 -9.92
N GLU A 108 5.61 1.36 -10.19
CA GLU A 108 6.29 2.36 -9.39
C GLU A 108 5.51 3.69 -9.46
N PRO A 109 5.24 4.34 -8.33
CA PRO A 109 4.42 5.55 -8.29
C PRO A 109 5.07 6.69 -9.08
N SER A 110 4.28 7.36 -9.92
CA SER A 110 4.67 8.59 -10.63
C SER A 110 4.18 9.84 -9.88
N ALA A 111 4.46 11.03 -10.42
CA ALA A 111 4.07 12.30 -9.82
C ALA A 111 2.57 12.34 -9.46
N GLY A 112 2.27 12.55 -8.18
CA GLY A 112 0.92 12.59 -7.63
C GLY A 112 0.32 11.22 -7.22
N SER A 113 0.98 10.10 -7.52
CA SER A 113 0.64 8.78 -6.97
C SER A 113 1.55 8.45 -5.77
N LYS A 114 1.03 7.69 -4.81
CA LYS A 114 1.79 7.28 -3.62
C LYS A 114 1.49 5.85 -3.21
N ILE A 115 2.51 5.19 -2.68
CA ILE A 115 2.38 3.92 -1.96
C ILE A 115 2.76 4.16 -0.51
N VAL A 116 1.87 3.77 0.41
CA VAL A 116 2.12 3.77 1.84
C VAL A 116 2.02 2.34 2.32
N LEU A 117 2.99 1.89 3.10
CA LEU A 117 2.93 0.59 3.76
C LEU A 117 3.01 0.74 5.27
N THR A 118 2.29 -0.10 6.01
CA THR A 118 2.52 -0.27 7.44
C THR A 118 3.21 -1.59 7.69
N THR A 119 4.17 -1.64 8.61
CA THR A 119 4.90 -2.87 8.91
C THR A 119 5.45 -2.83 10.34
N ARG A 120 5.83 -3.99 10.88
CA ARG A 120 6.60 -4.06 12.13
C ARG A 120 8.10 -3.89 11.90
N SER A 121 8.57 -4.11 10.67
CA SER A 121 9.99 -4.19 10.35
C SER A 121 10.46 -2.96 9.58
N PHE A 122 11.47 -2.26 10.11
CA PHE A 122 12.14 -1.20 9.37
C PHE A 122 12.81 -1.74 8.09
N ASP A 123 13.31 -2.99 8.13
CA ASP A 123 13.97 -3.61 6.99
C ASP A 123 13.03 -3.87 5.82
N VAL A 124 11.77 -4.18 6.10
CA VAL A 124 10.74 -4.30 5.05
C VAL A 124 10.56 -2.96 4.32
N CYS A 125 10.55 -1.83 5.03
CA CYS A 125 10.51 -0.51 4.40
C CYS A 125 11.71 -0.28 3.48
N GLN A 126 12.92 -0.68 3.91
CA GLN A 126 14.14 -0.55 3.10
C GLN A 126 14.09 -1.44 1.86
N GLN A 127 13.65 -2.68 2.02
CA GLN A 127 13.57 -3.68 0.94
C GLN A 127 12.55 -3.33 -0.14
N VAL A 128 11.47 -2.64 0.21
CA VAL A 128 10.47 -2.09 -0.73
C VAL A 128 10.94 -0.76 -1.34
N GLY A 129 12.00 -0.16 -0.80
CA GLY A 129 12.58 1.09 -1.28
C GLY A 129 11.76 2.32 -0.88
N CYS A 130 11.22 2.34 0.34
CA CYS A 130 10.52 3.52 0.86
C CYS A 130 11.47 4.72 0.94
N CYS A 131 11.11 5.82 0.26
CA CYS A 131 11.86 7.08 0.28
C CYS A 131 11.84 7.74 1.66
N ARG A 132 10.75 7.54 2.41
CA ARG A 132 10.57 8.06 3.75
C ARG A 132 10.03 6.97 4.67
N VAL A 133 10.58 6.90 5.88
CA VAL A 133 10.09 5.98 6.92
C VAL A 133 9.70 6.77 8.16
N VAL A 134 8.47 6.56 8.63
CA VAL A 134 7.90 7.15 9.84
C VAL A 134 7.83 6.06 10.90
N LYS A 135 8.57 6.24 11.99
CA LYS A 135 8.54 5.31 13.12
C LYS A 135 7.48 5.74 14.13
N ILE A 136 6.52 4.87 14.40
CA ILE A 136 5.50 5.06 15.44
C ILE A 136 6.01 4.42 16.73
N ASN A 137 6.08 5.25 17.79
CA ASN A 137 6.44 4.82 19.12
C ASN A 137 5.17 4.62 19.96
N PRO A 138 5.23 3.76 21.00
CA PRO A 138 4.16 3.69 21.99
C PRO A 138 3.88 5.07 22.61
N LEU A 139 2.63 5.34 22.93
CA LEU A 139 2.26 6.51 23.72
C LEU A 139 2.95 6.41 25.09
N ALA A 140 3.48 7.52 25.58
CA ALA A 140 3.99 7.56 26.94
C ALA A 140 2.80 7.44 27.91
N GLU A 141 3.00 6.79 29.07
CA GLU A 141 1.95 6.50 30.07
C GLU A 141 1.14 7.73 30.55
N LYS A 142 1.57 8.96 30.25
CA LYS A 142 0.87 10.19 30.60
C LYS A 142 -0.27 10.59 29.65
N GLU A 143 -0.45 9.86 28.54
CA GLU A 143 -1.49 10.12 27.54
C GLU A 143 -2.51 8.97 27.43
N ALA A 144 -2.50 8.03 28.39
CA ALA A 144 -3.40 6.88 28.47
C ALA A 144 -4.60 7.13 29.40
#